data_AF-A0A8J8FXU4-F1
#
_entry.id   AF-A0A8J8FXU4-F1
#
_cell.length_a   1.000
_cell.length_b   1.000
_cell.length_c   1.000
_cell.angle_alpha   90.00
_cell.angle_beta   90.00
_cell.angle_gamma   90.00
#
_symmetry.space_group_name_H-M   'P 1'
#
loop_
_entity.id
_entity.type
_entity.pdbx_description
1 polymer ?
#
loop_
_entity_poly.entity_id
_entity_poly.type
_entity_poly.pdbx_seq_one_letter_code
_entity_poly.pdbx_strand_id
1 'polypeptide(L)'
;MYETKVPGTRYIVELLNVKGQWMIQIKLVDVVEASVVVKDISERGIRENIKSVVSEVNLYINDFMLDQITKEITEQAQILFKEVVATASRENQEEMTAVEETIIQMVKRIETLEQRIQRLESMLSSSESPSP
;
A
#
# COMPACT_ATOMS: atom_id res chain seq x y z
N MET A 1 5.00 -7.44 13.29
CA MET A 1 6.22 -8.25 13.14
C MET A 1 5.74 -9.69 13.13
N TYR A 2 6.07 -10.44 12.08
CA TYR A 2 5.56 -11.79 11.86
C TYR A 2 6.71 -12.73 11.72
N GLU A 3 6.73 -13.77 12.53
CA GLU A 3 7.88 -14.66 12.64
C GLU A 3 7.43 -16.11 12.61
N THR A 4 8.24 -16.94 11.96
CA THR A 4 8.11 -18.40 11.99
C THR A 4 9.46 -19.02 12.29
N LYS A 5 9.45 -20.09 13.07
CA LYS A 5 10.65 -20.83 13.42
C LYS A 5 10.97 -21.83 12.32
N VAL A 6 12.23 -21.85 11.87
CA VAL A 6 12.68 -22.86 10.91
C VAL A 6 12.78 -24.23 11.62
N PRO A 7 12.00 -25.24 11.20
CA PRO A 7 11.95 -26.55 11.87
C PRO A 7 13.33 -27.20 12.01
N GLY A 8 13.62 -27.79 13.16
CA GLY A 8 14.91 -28.44 13.43
C GLY A 8 16.08 -27.50 13.69
N THR A 9 15.86 -26.18 13.73
CA THR A 9 16.91 -25.18 13.94
C THR A 9 16.56 -24.21 15.07
N ARG A 10 17.51 -23.32 15.39
CA ARG A 10 17.28 -22.16 16.28
C ARG A 10 16.94 -20.88 15.50
N TYR A 11 16.85 -20.96 14.18
CA TYR A 11 16.59 -19.80 13.34
C TYR A 11 15.12 -19.45 13.30
N ILE A 12 14.87 -18.15 13.20
CA ILE A 12 13.56 -17.55 13.02
C ILE A 12 13.61 -16.74 11.73
N VAL A 13 12.62 -16.93 10.86
CA VAL A 13 12.40 -16.09 9.69
C VAL A 13 11.27 -15.15 10.01
N GLU A 14 11.49 -13.85 9.81
CA GLU A 14 10.48 -12.82 10.06
C GLU A 14 10.22 -11.93 8.85
N LEU A 15 8.96 -11.52 8.69
CA LEU A 15 8.51 -10.47 7.80
C LEU A 15 8.14 -9.23 8.62
N LEU A 16 8.74 -8.10 8.28
CA LEU A 16 8.51 -6.83 8.97
C LEU A 16 8.36 -5.68 7.97
N ASN A 17 7.61 -4.65 8.40
CA ASN A 17 7.53 -3.38 7.69
C ASN A 17 8.39 -2.34 8.44
N VAL A 18 9.46 -1.87 7.79
CA VAL A 18 10.34 -0.84 8.32
C VAL A 18 10.20 0.40 7.45
N LYS A 19 9.63 1.47 8.00
CA LYS A 19 9.47 2.76 7.29
C LYS A 19 8.79 2.62 5.91
N GLY A 20 7.80 1.73 5.81
CA GLY A 20 7.07 1.48 4.56
C GLY A 20 7.70 0.44 3.63
N GLN A 21 8.86 -0.12 3.98
CA GLN A 21 9.50 -1.18 3.21
C GLN A 21 9.32 -2.53 3.89
N TRP A 22 8.85 -3.51 3.13
CA TRP A 22 8.75 -4.89 3.60
C TRP A 22 10.11 -5.55 3.53
N MET A 23 10.49 -6.23 4.60
CA MET A 23 11.76 -6.93 4.72
C MET A 23 11.55 -8.31 5.28
N ILE A 24 12.28 -9.28 4.72
CA ILE A 24 12.43 -10.61 5.31
C ILE A 24 13.79 -10.66 5.99
N GLN A 25 13.81 -11.13 7.23
CA GLN A 25 15.01 -11.32 8.02
C GLN A 25 15.10 -12.76 8.49
N ILE A 26 16.32 -13.26 8.63
CA ILE A 26 16.60 -14.50 9.36
C ILE A 26 17.43 -14.17 10.59
N LYS A 27 17.02 -14.69 11.74
CA LYS A 27 17.57 -14.39 13.05
C LYS A 27 17.97 -15.64 13.78
N LEU A 28 19.09 -15.57 14.49
CA LEU A 28 19.50 -16.55 15.47
C LEU A 28 19.34 -15.93 16.86
N VAL A 29 18.29 -16.32 17.58
CA VAL A 29 17.89 -15.68 18.85
C VAL A 29 17.57 -14.19 18.58
N ASP A 30 18.40 -13.26 19.07
CA ASP A 30 18.17 -11.81 18.93
C ASP A 30 19.03 -11.16 17.85
N VAL A 31 19.87 -11.93 17.16
CA VAL A 31 20.80 -11.43 16.14
C VAL A 31 20.22 -11.63 14.76
N VAL A 32 20.08 -10.55 13.99
CA VAL A 32 19.76 -10.59 12.56
C VAL A 32 21.01 -11.01 11.79
N GLU A 33 20.96 -12.18 11.19
CA GLU A 33 22.09 -12.77 10.45
C GLU A 33 22.06 -12.40 8.98
N ALA A 34 20.87 -12.32 8.38
CA ALA A 34 20.69 -11.82 7.02
C ALA A 34 19.31 -11.14 6.85
N SER A 35 19.21 -10.25 5.86
CA SER A 35 17.99 -9.51 5.56
C SER A 35 17.88 -9.12 4.10
N VAL A 36 16.65 -9.08 3.57
CA VAL A 36 16.38 -8.66 2.20
C VAL A 36 15.11 -7.83 2.13
N VAL A 37 15.12 -6.80 1.26
CA VAL A 37 13.93 -6.00 0.97
C VAL A 37 13.03 -6.75 0.00
N VAL A 38 11.79 -6.98 0.40
CA VAL A 38 10.76 -7.65 -0.40
C VAL A 38 10.06 -6.62 -1.28
N LYS A 39 10.27 -6.72 -2.59
CA LYS A 39 9.62 -5.85 -3.59
C LYS A 39 8.24 -6.34 -4.01
N ASP A 40 8.01 -7.65 -3.92
CA ASP A 40 6.76 -8.32 -4.27
C ASP A 40 6.32 -9.21 -3.11
N ILE A 41 5.15 -8.91 -2.56
CA ILE A 41 4.57 -9.58 -1.38
C ILE A 41 3.67 -10.74 -1.83
N SER A 42 3.72 -11.12 -3.11
CA SER A 42 3.18 -12.39 -3.57
C SER A 42 3.89 -13.56 -2.88
N GLU A 43 3.20 -14.69 -2.78
CA GLU A 43 3.76 -15.93 -2.20
C GLU A 43 5.08 -16.33 -2.88
N ARG A 44 5.16 -16.18 -4.20
CA ARG A 44 6.38 -16.42 -4.97
C ARG A 44 7.50 -15.46 -4.57
N GLY A 45 7.20 -14.17 -4.48
CA GLY A 45 8.18 -13.16 -4.08
C GLY A 45 8.71 -13.41 -2.67
N ILE A 46 7.81 -13.72 -1.72
CA ILE A 46 8.17 -14.10 -0.35
C ILE A 46 9.08 -15.34 -0.36
N ARG A 47 8.70 -16.40 -1.09
CA ARG A 47 9.47 -17.64 -1.19
C ARG A 47 10.89 -17.42 -1.69
N GLU A 48 11.05 -16.64 -2.77
CA GLU A 48 12.35 -16.32 -3.36
C GLU A 48 13.24 -15.54 -2.36
N ASN A 49 12.65 -14.60 -1.62
CA ASN A 49 13.36 -13.81 -0.61
C ASN A 49 13.74 -14.65 0.64
N ILE A 50 12.85 -15.54 1.12
CA ILE A 50 13.18 -16.49 2.20
C ILE A 50 14.36 -17.37 1.77
N LYS A 51 14.29 -17.93 0.56
CA LYS A 51 15.38 -18.75 0.01
C LYS A 51 16.70 -17.99 -0.04
N SER A 52 16.66 -16.71 -0.40
CA SER A 52 17.84 -15.84 -0.41
C SER A 52 18.47 -15.69 0.98
N VAL A 53 17.70 -15.26 1.99
CA VAL A 53 18.25 -15.03 3.34
C VAL A 53 18.72 -16.31 4.01
N VAL A 54 18.02 -17.42 3.77
CA VAL A 54 18.40 -18.74 4.28
C VAL A 54 19.71 -19.23 3.64
N SER A 55 19.90 -18.98 2.35
CA SER A 55 21.14 -19.33 1.64
C SER A 55 22.32 -18.48 2.11
N GLU A 56 22.09 -17.21 2.43
CA GLU A 56 23.11 -16.28 2.92
C GLU A 56 23.71 -16.73 4.27
N VAL A 57 22.90 -17.35 5.13
CA VAL A 57 23.35 -17.93 6.40
C VAL A 57 23.79 -19.41 6.30
N ASN A 58 23.96 -19.93 5.07
CA ASN A 58 24.32 -21.32 4.78
C ASN A 58 23.40 -22.37 5.43
N LEU A 59 22.13 -22.02 5.62
CA LEU A 59 21.15 -22.94 6.20
C LEU A 59 20.50 -23.77 5.09
N TYR A 60 20.69 -25.09 5.15
CA TYR A 60 20.05 -26.01 4.21
C TYR A 60 18.65 -26.36 4.68
N ILE A 61 17.64 -25.83 4.00
CA ILE A 61 16.24 -26.24 4.14
C ILE A 61 15.80 -26.96 2.87
N ASN A 62 14.97 -28.00 3.03
CA ASN A 62 14.35 -28.65 1.88
C ASN A 62 13.15 -27.84 1.37
N ASP A 63 12.67 -28.14 0.16
CA ASP A 63 11.57 -27.40 -0.47
C ASP A 63 10.28 -27.47 0.36
N PHE A 64 10.01 -28.59 1.04
CA PHE A 64 8.83 -28.72 1.90
C PHE A 64 8.84 -27.75 3.08
N MET A 65 9.99 -27.61 3.77
CA MET A 65 10.16 -26.64 4.86
C MET A 65 10.07 -25.21 4.34
N LEU A 66 10.69 -24.93 3.19
CA LEU A 66 10.59 -23.62 2.56
C LEU A 66 9.14 -23.24 2.25
N ASP A 67 8.36 -24.19 1.71
CA ASP A 67 6.96 -23.98 1.39
C ASP A 67 6.11 -23.77 2.64
N GLN A 68 6.37 -24.51 3.73
CA GLN A 68 5.71 -24.29 5.03
C GLN A 68 5.96 -22.89 5.59
N ILE A 69 7.23 -22.47 5.65
CA ILE A 69 7.63 -21.13 6.13
C ILE A 69 6.99 -20.06 5.27
N THR A 70 7.03 -20.22 3.95
CA THR A 70 6.43 -19.30 2.99
C THR A 70 4.94 -19.15 3.23
N LYS A 71 4.24 -20.28 3.40
CA LYS A 71 2.80 -20.29 3.64
C LYS A 71 2.44 -19.56 4.94
N GLU A 72 3.13 -19.86 6.04
CA GLU A 72 2.88 -19.22 7.33
C GLU A 72 3.10 -17.70 7.28
N ILE A 73 4.21 -17.26 6.68
CA ILE A 73 4.52 -15.83 6.50
C ILE A 73 3.47 -15.16 5.60
N THR A 74 3.06 -15.82 4.52
CA THR A 74 2.08 -15.27 3.56
C THR A 74 0.68 -15.17 4.16
N GLU A 75 0.23 -16.19 4.89
CA GLU A 75 -1.07 -16.17 5.58
C GLU A 75 -1.11 -15.02 6.61
N GLN A 76 -0.04 -14.86 7.38
CA GLN A 76 0.10 -13.77 8.34
C GLN A 76 0.12 -12.38 7.66
N ALA A 77 0.80 -12.25 6.51
CA ALA A 77 0.79 -11.02 5.72
C ALA A 77 -0.61 -10.69 5.16
N GLN A 78 -1.36 -11.69 4.71
CA GLN A 78 -2.72 -11.50 4.20
C GLN A 78 -3.70 -11.01 5.27
N ILE A 79 -3.54 -11.45 6.51
CA ILE A 79 -4.34 -10.98 7.66
C ILE A 79 -4.13 -9.47 7.84
N LEU A 80 -2.89 -9.00 7.84
CA LEU A 80 -2.58 -7.58 7.90
C LEU A 80 -3.18 -6.77 6.76
N PHE A 81 -3.08 -7.27 5.53
CA PHE A 81 -3.67 -6.53 4.40
C PHE A 81 -5.16 -6.35 4.59
N LYS A 82 -5.86 -7.36 5.09
CA LYS A 82 -7.28 -7.26 5.40
C LYS A 82 -7.56 -6.28 6.54
N GLU A 83 -6.74 -6.27 7.58
CA GLU A 83 -6.88 -5.34 8.72
C GLU A 83 -6.56 -3.89 8.33
N VAL A 84 -5.47 -3.66 7.60
CA VAL A 84 -5.07 -2.33 7.09
C VAL A 84 -6.10 -1.81 6.10
N VAL A 85 -6.60 -2.65 5.18
CA VAL A 85 -7.67 -2.25 4.26
C VAL A 85 -8.96 -1.95 5.03
N ALA A 86 -9.32 -2.74 6.04
CA ALA A 86 -10.51 -2.47 6.85
C ALA A 86 -10.39 -1.16 7.66
N THR A 87 -9.18 -0.81 8.10
CA THR A 87 -8.90 0.41 8.86
C THR A 87 -8.83 1.63 7.94
N ALA A 88 -8.10 1.53 6.82
CA ALA A 88 -8.04 2.55 5.78
C ALA A 88 -9.40 2.78 5.11
N SER A 89 -10.25 1.75 5.00
CA SER A 89 -11.62 1.89 4.48
C SER A 89 -12.57 2.61 5.46
N ARG A 90 -12.28 2.57 6.77
CA ARG A 90 -13.01 3.36 7.79
C ARG A 90 -12.57 4.82 7.80
N GLU A 91 -11.27 5.08 7.71
CA GLU A 91 -10.73 6.45 7.65
C GLU A 91 -11.02 7.14 6.29
N ASN A 92 -10.95 6.40 5.17
CA ASN A 92 -11.27 6.94 3.85
C ASN A 92 -12.76 7.26 3.65
N GLN A 93 -13.70 6.66 4.38
CA GLN A 93 -15.13 7.02 4.23
C GLN A 93 -15.44 8.42 4.77
N GLU A 94 -14.76 8.86 5.84
CA GLU A 94 -14.94 10.19 6.41
C GLU A 94 -14.19 11.29 5.63
N GLU A 95 -13.00 10.99 5.09
CA GLU A 95 -12.26 11.96 4.27
C GLU A 95 -12.78 12.06 2.82
N MET A 96 -13.21 10.95 2.21
CA MET A 96 -13.71 10.94 0.84
C MET A 96 -15.04 11.71 0.70
N THR A 97 -15.91 11.66 1.71
CA THR A 97 -17.15 12.46 1.74
C THR A 97 -16.87 13.97 1.79
N ALA A 98 -15.88 14.41 2.58
CA ALA A 98 -15.48 15.82 2.63
C ALA A 98 -14.87 16.34 1.31
N VAL A 99 -14.09 15.51 0.63
CA VAL A 99 -13.51 15.84 -0.69
C VAL A 99 -14.58 15.86 -1.77
N GLU A 100 -15.51 14.90 -1.78
CA GLU A 100 -16.65 14.88 -2.70
C GLU A 100 -17.54 16.11 -2.52
N GLU A 101 -17.85 16.51 -1.29
CA GLU A 101 -18.60 17.74 -1.01
C GLU A 101 -17.86 18.99 -1.50
N THR A 102 -16.54 19.04 -1.32
CA THR A 102 -15.72 20.16 -1.79
C THR A 102 -15.70 20.24 -3.32
N ILE A 103 -15.61 19.11 -4.02
CA ILE A 103 -15.68 19.03 -5.48
C ILE A 103 -17.04 19.51 -5.97
N ILE A 104 -18.14 19.07 -5.34
CA ILE A 104 -19.50 19.52 -5.69
C ILE A 104 -19.63 21.04 -5.51
N GLN A 105 -19.07 21.60 -4.45
CA GLN A 105 -19.08 23.05 -4.23
C GLN A 105 -18.23 23.82 -5.27
N MET A 106 -17.08 23.27 -5.68
CA MET A 106 -16.24 23.85 -6.72
C MET A 106 -16.94 23.86 -8.08
N VAL A 107 -17.59 22.75 -8.46
CA VAL A 107 -18.36 22.66 -9.72
C VAL A 107 -19.48 23.71 -9.75
N LYS A 108 -20.26 23.84 -8.68
CA LYS A 108 -21.33 24.87 -8.60
C LYS A 108 -20.80 26.30 -8.71
N ARG A 109 -19.61 26.57 -8.16
CA ARG A 109 -18.96 27.88 -8.28
C ARG A 109 -18.52 28.16 -9.72
N ILE A 110 -17.99 27.15 -10.42
CA ILE A 110 -17.60 27.26 -11.83
C ILE A 110 -18.83 27.55 -12.69
N GLU A 111 -19.92 26.79 -12.54
CA GLU A 111 -21.17 27.02 -13.29
C GLU A 111 -21.72 28.43 -13.06
N THR A 112 -21.65 28.92 -11.82
CA THR A 112 -22.07 30.29 -11.48
C THR A 112 -21.18 31.34 -12.16
N LEU A 113 -19.87 31.10 -12.22
CA LEU A 113 -18.93 31.99 -12.89
C LEU A 113 -19.14 31.99 -14.41
N GLU A 114 -19.38 30.82 -15.02
CA GLU A 114 -19.70 30.70 -16.44
C GLU A 114 -20.98 31.46 -16.80
N GLN A 115 -22.05 31.31 -16.01
CA GLN A 115 -23.28 32.07 -16.21
C GLN A 115 -23.07 33.59 -16.10
N ARG A 116 -22.20 34.02 -15.18
CA ARG A 116 -21.86 35.44 -15.02
C ARG A 116 -21.04 35.95 -16.21
N ILE A 117 -20.09 35.16 -16.70
CA ILE A 117 -19.28 35.49 -17.89
C ILE A 117 -20.21 35.60 -19.10
N GLN A 118 -21.09 34.63 -19.34
CA GLN A 118 -22.06 34.69 -20.45
C GLN A 118 -22.97 35.92 -20.36
N ARG A 119 -23.43 36.30 -19.16
CA ARG A 119 -24.19 37.55 -18.98
C ARG A 119 -23.34 38.78 -19.32
N LEU A 120 -22.10 38.85 -18.86
CA LEU A 120 -21.20 39.96 -19.18
C LEU A 120 -20.92 40.03 -20.69
N GLU A 121 -20.66 38.91 -21.35
CA GLU A 121 -20.48 38.81 -22.80
C GLU A 121 -21.74 39.26 -23.56
N SER A 122 -22.93 38.88 -23.08
CA SER A 122 -24.20 39.32 -23.66
C SER A 122 -24.44 40.83 -23.52
N MET A 123 -23.99 41.43 -22.42
CA MET A 123 -24.08 42.89 -22.19
C MET A 123 -23.07 43.67 -23.03
N LEU A 124 -21.88 43.12 -23.23
CA LEU A 124 -20.86 43.71 -24.10
C LEU A 124 -21.28 43.66 -25.58
N SER A 125 -21.80 42.52 -26.04
CA SER A 125 -22.29 42.36 -27.41
C SER A 125 -23.58 43.16 -27.71
N SER A 126 -24.40 43.44 -26.69
CA SER A 126 -25.56 44.34 -26.84
C SER A 126 -25.21 45.83 -26.73
N SER A 127 -23.97 46.18 -26.36
CA SER A 127 -23.49 47.56 -26.30
C SER A 127 -22.84 48.07 -27.59
N GLU A 128 -22.64 47.21 -28.59
CA GLU A 128 -22.18 47.56 -29.96
C GLU A 128 -23.33 47.95 -30.91
N SER A 129 -24.42 48.52 -30.39
CA SER A 129 -25.42 49.19 -31.22
C SER A 129 -25.95 50.42 -30.48
N PRO A 130 -25.56 51.61 -30.94
CA PRO A 130 -26.58 52.40 -31.60
C PRO A 130 -26.12 53.16 -32.86
N SER A 131 -26.96 53.01 -33.90
CA SER A 131 -27.39 54.03 -34.87
C SER A 131 -26.45 54.41 -36.02
N PRO A 132 -26.99 54.99 -37.11
CA PRO A 132 -28.24 54.75 -37.85
C PRO A 132 -28.00 54.30 -39.31
#